data_AF-A0A2G6LKM4-F1
#
_entry.id   AF-A0A2G6LKM4-F1
#
_cell.length_a   1.000
_cell.length_b   1.000
_cell.length_c   1.000
_cell.angle_alpha   90.00
_cell.angle_beta   90.00
_cell.angle_gamma   90.00
#
_symmetry.space_group_name_H-M   'P 1'
#
loop_
_entity.id
_entity.type
_entity.pdbx_description
1 polymer ?
#
loop_
_entity_poly.entity_id
_entity_poly.type
_entity_poly.pdbx_seq_one_letter_code
_entity_poly.pdbx_strand_id
1 'polypeptide(L)'
;MQDITKVVDSLELKLNNLIERYTLLKSENNELTNKIAVLDRELQEKDQLLAEQDTTIKSLTIAKTIQGSDYSKETTRKINTLIKDIDWCISQLSD
;
A
#
# COMPACT_ATOMS: atom_id res chain seq x y z
N MET A 1 -66.64 -17.29 -2.29
CA MET A 1 -66.08 -16.19 -1.48
C MET A 1 -65.01 -16.69 -0.51
N GLN A 2 -65.26 -17.72 0.30
CA GLN A 2 -64.29 -18.24 1.28
C GLN A 2 -62.92 -18.68 0.70
N ASP A 3 -62.90 -19.23 -0.52
CA ASP A 3 -61.64 -19.64 -1.17
C ASP A 3 -60.78 -18.48 -1.67
N ILE A 4 -61.40 -17.39 -2.11
CA ILE A 4 -60.66 -16.21 -2.59
C ILE A 4 -59.94 -15.55 -1.40
N THR A 5 -60.62 -15.44 -0.26
CA THR A 5 -60.02 -14.89 0.97
C THR A 5 -58.79 -15.70 1.39
N LYS A 6 -58.88 -17.04 1.40
CA LYS A 6 -57.73 -17.91 1.74
C LYS A 6 -56.55 -17.75 0.79
N VAL A 7 -56.81 -17.58 -0.50
CA VAL A 7 -55.75 -17.36 -1.49
C VAL A 7 -55.06 -16.01 -1.28
N VAL A 8 -55.84 -14.96 -1.00
CA VAL A 8 -55.31 -13.62 -0.68
C VAL A 8 -54.46 -13.67 0.59
N ASP A 9 -54.95 -14.30 1.66
CA ASP A 9 -54.20 -14.46 2.92
C ASP A 9 -52.89 -15.21 2.70
N SER A 10 -52.90 -16.29 1.90
CA SER A 10 -51.68 -17.03 1.56
C SER A 10 -50.71 -16.20 0.73
N LEU A 11 -51.20 -15.32 -0.14
CA LEU A 11 -50.37 -14.45 -0.96
C LEU A 11 -49.70 -13.40 -0.09
N GLU A 12 -50.45 -12.81 0.83
CA GLU A 12 -49.97 -11.79 1.77
C GLU A 12 -48.87 -12.35 2.69
N LEU A 13 -49.04 -13.55 3.22
CA LEU A 13 -48.01 -14.24 4.01
C LEU A 13 -46.72 -14.47 3.21
N LYS A 14 -46.84 -14.94 1.96
CA LYS A 14 -45.69 -15.16 1.08
C LYS A 14 -44.98 -13.86 0.72
N LEU A 15 -45.75 -12.80 0.46
CA LEU A 15 -45.22 -11.49 0.16
C LEU A 15 -44.46 -10.90 1.36
N ASN A 16 -45.04 -10.98 2.55
CA ASN A 16 -44.38 -10.51 3.78
C ASN A 16 -43.08 -11.27 4.04
N ASN A 17 -43.07 -12.59 3.88
CA ASN A 17 -41.84 -13.37 4.03
C ASN A 17 -40.77 -13.02 2.98
N LEU A 18 -41.19 -12.74 1.75
CA LEU A 18 -40.29 -12.32 0.69
C LEU A 18 -39.68 -10.95 0.99
N ILE A 19 -40.49 -10.00 1.46
CA ILE A 19 -40.03 -8.66 1.86
C ILE A 19 -39.04 -8.76 3.01
N GLU A 20 -39.36 -9.54 4.05
CA GLU A 20 -38.48 -9.73 5.20
C GLU A 20 -37.12 -10.29 4.77
N ARG A 21 -37.11 -11.38 3.99
CA ARG A 21 -35.87 -11.98 3.46
C ARG A 21 -35.08 -11.00 2.59
N TYR A 22 -35.76 -10.25 1.74
CA TYR A 22 -35.11 -9.26 0.88
C TYR A 22 -34.48 -8.14 1.71
N THR A 23 -35.16 -7.65 2.74
CA THR A 23 -34.62 -6.60 3.62
C THR A 23 -33.40 -7.07 4.41
N LEU A 24 -33.42 -8.30 4.92
CA LEU A 24 -32.27 -8.92 5.58
C LEU A 24 -31.09 -9.05 4.63
N LEU A 25 -31.31 -9.64 3.45
CA LEU A 25 -30.26 -9.85 2.46
C LEU A 25 -29.66 -8.52 1.97
N LYS A 26 -30.49 -7.48 1.81
CA LYS A 26 -30.03 -6.14 1.47
C LYS A 26 -29.19 -5.52 2.58
N SER A 27 -29.56 -5.73 3.84
CA SER A 27 -28.78 -5.27 4.99
C SER A 27 -27.41 -5.94 5.04
N GLU A 28 -27.37 -7.26 4.94
CA GLU A 28 -26.12 -8.04 4.92
C GLU A 28 -25.22 -7.64 3.75
N ASN A 29 -25.80 -7.43 2.56
CA ASN A 29 -25.05 -7.00 1.38
C ASN A 29 -24.42 -5.62 1.59
N ASN A 30 -25.15 -4.67 2.20
CA ASN A 30 -24.62 -3.35 2.51
C ASN A 30 -23.47 -3.44 3.54
N GLU A 31 -23.62 -4.27 4.58
CA GLU A 31 -22.56 -4.49 5.58
C GLU A 31 -21.30 -5.09 4.96
N LEU A 32 -21.46 -6.10 4.10
CA LEU A 32 -20.36 -6.73 3.38
C LEU A 32 -19.66 -5.73 2.45
N THR A 33 -20.43 -4.92 1.73
CA THR A 33 -19.89 -3.89 0.83
C THR A 33 -19.08 -2.85 1.58
N ASN A 34 -19.57 -2.39 2.74
CA ASN A 34 -18.84 -1.48 3.60
C ASN A 34 -17.56 -2.11 4.14
N LYS A 35 -17.61 -3.38 4.54
CA LYS A 35 -16.43 -4.11 5.03
C LYS A 35 -15.36 -4.28 3.95
N ILE A 36 -15.76 -4.57 2.72
CA ILE A 36 -14.85 -4.63 1.56
C ILE A 36 -14.17 -3.27 1.36
N ALA A 37 -14.94 -2.18 1.35
CA ALA A 37 -14.38 -0.84 1.15
C ALA A 37 -13.36 -0.44 2.24
N VAL A 38 -13.59 -0.86 3.50
CA VAL A 38 -12.64 -0.64 4.59
C VAL A 38 -11.38 -1.47 4.39
N LEU A 39 -11.52 -2.76 4.08
CA LEU A 39 -10.38 -3.66 3.86
C LEU A 39 -9.53 -3.23 2.66
N ASP A 40 -10.15 -2.76 1.58
CA ASP A 40 -9.43 -2.24 0.41
C ASP A 40 -8.59 -1.00 0.77
N ARG A 41 -9.13 -0.10 1.62
CA ARG A 41 -8.38 1.06 2.10
C ARG A 41 -7.20 0.64 2.98
N GLU A 42 -7.42 -0.27 3.93
CA GLU A 42 -6.35 -0.79 4.79
C GLU A 42 -5.26 -1.50 3.99
N LEU A 43 -5.63 -2.20 2.91
CA LEU A 43 -4.69 -2.86 2.01
C LEU A 43 -3.83 -1.83 1.28
N GLN A 44 -4.44 -0.78 0.72
CA GLN A 44 -3.71 0.31 0.07
C GLN A 44 -2.72 1.02 1.01
N GLU A 45 -3.14 1.28 2.25
CA GLU A 45 -2.26 1.89 3.27
C GLU A 45 -1.06 0.98 3.58
N LYS A 46 -1.29 -0.34 3.70
CA LYS A 46 -0.21 -1.31 3.94
C LYS A 46 0.73 -1.42 2.74
N ASP A 47 0.21 -1.42 1.53
CA ASP A 47 1.04 -1.47 0.32
C ASP A 47 1.92 -0.23 0.20
N GLN A 48 1.40 0.95 0.53
CA GLN A 48 2.20 2.18 0.59
C GLN A 48 3.31 2.06 1.65
N LEU A 49 2.98 1.58 2.84
CA LEU A 49 3.95 1.42 3.92
C LEU A 49 5.03 0.38 3.58
N LEU A 50 4.68 -0.69 2.88
CA LEU A 50 5.64 -1.66 2.35
C LEU A 50 6.57 -1.03 1.30
N ALA A 51 6.04 -0.20 0.40
CA ALA A 51 6.86 0.51 -0.57
C ALA A 51 7.85 1.46 0.12
N GLU A 52 7.40 2.20 1.12
CA GLU A 52 8.26 3.08 1.93
C GLU A 52 9.35 2.28 2.68
N GLN A 53 9.01 1.13 3.24
CA GLN A 53 9.98 0.25 3.88
C GLN A 53 11.01 -0.30 2.91
N ASP A 54 10.61 -0.69 1.69
CA ASP A 54 11.54 -1.17 0.67
C ASP A 54 12.51 -0.06 0.24
N THR A 55 12.05 1.18 0.10
CA THR A 55 12.94 2.32 -0.16
C THR A 55 13.92 2.57 0.99
N THR A 56 13.48 2.38 2.23
CA THR A 56 14.32 2.52 3.42
C THR A 56 15.39 1.42 3.45
N ILE A 57 15.01 0.17 3.18
CA ILE A 57 15.93 -0.96 3.11
C ILE A 57 16.97 -0.76 2.00
N LYS A 58 16.55 -0.30 0.82
CA LYS A 58 17.47 0.02 -0.28
C LYS A 58 18.47 1.10 0.13
N SER A 59 17.99 2.16 0.78
CA SER A 59 18.85 3.26 1.27
C SER A 59 19.86 2.77 2.30
N LEU A 60 19.43 1.95 3.26
CA LEU A 60 20.30 1.33 4.26
C LEU A 60 21.33 0.38 3.63
N THR A 61 20.93 -0.37 2.60
CA THR A 61 21.82 -1.29 1.86
C THR A 61 22.90 -0.50 1.12
N ILE A 62 22.53 0.62 0.48
CA ILE A 62 23.49 1.53 -0.15
C ILE A 62 24.45 2.09 0.90
N ALA A 63 23.94 2.61 2.01
CA ALA A 63 24.79 3.14 3.09
C ALA A 63 25.75 2.08 3.65
N LYS A 64 25.28 0.85 3.87
CA LYS A 64 26.11 -0.28 4.32
C LYS A 64 27.17 -0.67 3.30
N THR A 65 26.83 -0.64 2.01
CA THR A 65 27.79 -0.92 0.92
C THR A 65 28.86 0.16 0.84
N ILE A 66 28.49 1.43 1.04
CA ILE A 66 29.44 2.54 1.12
C ILE A 66 30.33 2.43 2.37
N GLN A 67 29.80 1.96 3.50
CA GLN A 67 30.59 1.85 4.73
C GLN A 67 31.54 0.65 4.74
N GLY A 68 31.22 -0.43 3.99
CA GLY A 68 31.90 -1.72 4.12
C GLY A 68 32.59 -2.29 2.88
N SER A 69 32.36 -1.77 1.67
CA SER A 69 32.98 -2.34 0.46
C SER A 69 34.38 -1.78 0.21
N ASP A 70 35.30 -2.64 -0.24
CA ASP A 70 36.63 -2.21 -0.72
C ASP A 70 36.52 -1.23 -1.90
N TYR A 71 35.44 -1.33 -2.69
CA TYR A 71 35.10 -0.38 -3.74
C TYR A 71 34.90 1.05 -3.20
N SER A 72 34.26 1.20 -2.04
CA SER A 72 34.11 2.51 -1.40
C SER A 72 35.45 3.09 -0.95
N LYS A 73 36.31 2.28 -0.31
CA LYS A 73 37.67 2.72 0.05
C LYS A 73 38.51 3.08 -1.17
N GLU A 74 38.40 2.33 -2.25
CA GLU A 74 39.10 2.61 -3.50
C GLU A 74 38.58 3.89 -4.16
N THR A 75 37.26 4.12 -4.13
CA THR A 75 36.63 5.33 -4.66
C THR A 75 37.02 6.55 -3.83
N THR A 76 36.98 6.47 -2.49
CA THR A 76 37.45 7.54 -1.60
C THR A 76 38.94 7.83 -1.80
N ARG A 77 39.78 6.81 -2.00
CA ARG A 77 41.20 7.01 -2.35
C ARG A 77 41.37 7.73 -3.68
N LYS A 78 40.65 7.31 -4.73
CA LYS A 78 40.69 7.98 -6.06
C LYS A 78 40.24 9.43 -5.97
N ILE A 79 39.19 9.73 -5.20
CA ILE A 79 38.73 11.10 -4.95
C ILE A 79 39.83 11.91 -4.25
N ASN A 80 40.46 11.37 -3.21
CA ASN A 80 41.53 12.08 -2.49
C ASN A 80 42.78 12.32 -3.36
N THR A 81 43.10 11.41 -4.27
CA THR A 81 44.16 11.64 -5.27
C THR A 81 43.80 12.78 -6.22
N LEU A 82 42.57 12.78 -6.75
CA LEU A 82 42.10 13.86 -7.63
C LEU A 82 42.08 15.22 -6.93
N ILE A 83 41.70 15.29 -5.65
CA ILE A 83 41.75 16.53 -4.86
C ILE A 83 43.20 17.03 -4.73
N LYS A 84 44.15 16.13 -4.45
CA LYS A 84 45.58 16.50 -4.42
C LYS A 84 46.10 17.01 -5.76
N ASP A 85 45.67 16.41 -6.86
CA ASP A 85 46.08 16.84 -8.20
C ASP A 85 45.48 18.22 -8.53
N ILE A 86 44.25 18.50 -8.06
CA ILE A 86 43.64 19.83 -8.15
C ILE A 86 44.42 20.83 -7.31
N ASP A 87 44.75 20.52 -6.06
CA ASP A 87 45.54 21.40 -5.19
C ASP A 87 46.93 21.69 -5.77
N TRP A 88 47.57 20.68 -6.37
CA TRP A 88 48.84 20.85 -7.09
C TRP A 88 48.68 21.75 -8.31
N CYS A 89 47.65 21.56 -9.13
CA CYS A 89 47.36 22.44 -10.27
C CYS A 89 47.07 23.88 -9.83
N ILE A 90 46.32 24.07 -8.73
CA ILE A 90 46.04 25.39 -8.16
C ILE A 90 47.35 26.05 -7.71
N SER A 91 48.23 25.29 -7.04
CA SER A 91 49.53 25.79 -6.58
C SER A 91 50.43 26.25 -7.74
N GLN A 92 50.40 25.52 -8.87
CA GLN A 92 51.12 25.88 -10.10
C GLN A 92 50.54 27.10 -10.84
N LEU A 93 49.29 27.48 -10.54
CA LEU A 93 48.63 28.67 -11.10
C LEU A 93 48.74 29.90 -10.19
N SER A 94 49.15 29.71 -8.93
CA SER A 94 49.32 30.77 -7.94
C SER A 94 50.77 31.29 -7.82
N ASP A 95 51.69 30.70 -8.58
CA ASP A 95 53.00 31.29 -8.95
C ASP A 95 52.89 31.94 -10.34
#